data_AF-A0A7Y0EH53-F1
#
_entry.id   AF-A0A7Y0EH53-F1
#
_cell.length_a   1.000
_cell.length_b   1.000
_cell.length_c   1.000
_cell.angle_alpha   90.00
_cell.angle_beta   90.00
_cell.angle_gamma   90.00
#
_symmetry.space_group_name_H-M   'P 1'
#
loop_
_entity.id
_entity.type
_entity.pdbx_description
1 polymer ?
#
loop_
_entity_poly.entity_id
_entity_poly.type
_entity_poly.pdbx_seq_one_letter_code
_entity_poly.pdbx_strand_id
1 'polypeptide(L)'
;MAKKDFKNFRDPVVYVLNQELRKRNLRNKVSIEPGWDGELIQYPVELIRDSNKKVTKIIYATGADQWSQKLIRDGTGKIYQVKTTFPDSSTETIQINRFDNVVNTITEV
;
A
#
# COMPACT_ATOMS: atom_id res chain seq x y z
N MET A 1 -21.42 59.79 20.54
CA MET A 1 -22.61 58.92 20.62
C MET A 1 -22.27 57.62 19.89
N ALA A 2 -22.01 56.52 20.60
CA ALA A 2 -21.58 55.27 19.99
C ALA A 2 -22.79 54.56 19.36
N LYS A 3 -22.80 54.42 18.03
CA LYS A 3 -23.75 53.56 17.32
C LYS A 3 -23.47 52.11 17.72
N LYS A 4 -24.41 51.49 18.43
CA LYS A 4 -24.40 50.07 18.75
C LYS A 4 -24.70 49.33 17.45
N ASP A 5 -23.68 48.97 16.69
CA ASP A 5 -23.83 48.17 15.48
C ASP A 5 -24.48 46.83 15.86
N PHE A 6 -25.68 46.59 15.33
CA PHE A 6 -26.36 45.31 15.47
C PHE A 6 -25.50 44.25 14.80
N LYS A 7 -24.79 43.43 15.59
CA LYS A 7 -24.07 42.26 15.07
C LYS A 7 -25.08 41.38 14.36
N ASN A 8 -24.89 41.21 13.05
CA ASN A 8 -25.79 40.48 12.18
C ASN A 8 -25.90 39.03 12.69
N PHE A 9 -27.10 38.62 13.14
CA PHE A 9 -27.33 37.28 13.71
C PHE A 9 -26.94 36.14 12.75
N ARG A 10 -26.81 36.44 11.46
CA ARG A 10 -26.35 35.49 10.43
C ARG A 10 -24.91 35.04 10.64
N ASP A 11 -24.03 35.90 11.13
CA ASP A 11 -22.59 35.61 11.26
C ASP A 11 -22.32 34.42 12.20
N PRO A 12 -22.87 34.37 13.43
CA PRO A 12 -22.67 33.21 14.31
C PRO A 12 -23.33 31.93 13.76
N VAL A 13 -24.45 32.03 13.04
CA VAL A 13 -25.13 30.87 12.46
C VAL A 13 -24.30 30.25 11.32
N VAL A 14 -23.76 31.08 10.43
CA VAL A 14 -22.86 30.64 9.34
C VAL A 14 -21.59 30.00 9.91
N TYR A 15 -21.05 30.58 10.98
CA TYR A 15 -19.88 30.02 11.66
C TYR A 15 -20.15 28.59 12.18
N VAL A 16 -21.27 28.37 12.87
CA VAL A 16 -21.65 27.04 13.38
C VAL A 16 -21.85 26.05 12.24
N LEU A 17 -22.54 26.45 11.17
CA LEU A 17 -22.78 25.60 10.01
C LEU A 17 -21.47 25.15 9.34
N ASN A 18 -20.53 26.08 9.17
CA ASN A 18 -19.22 25.80 8.59
C ASN A 18 -18.37 24.86 9.46
N GLN A 19 -18.45 24.98 10.78
CA GLN A 19 -17.77 24.07 11.70
C GLN A 19 -18.31 22.63 11.59
N GLU A 20 -19.64 22.47 11.49
CA GLU A 20 -20.26 21.16 11.32
C GLU A 20 -19.93 20.51 9.96
N LEU A 21 -19.89 21.30 8.87
CA LEU A 21 -19.46 20.83 7.55
C LEU A 21 -17.99 20.39 7.54
N ARG A 22 -17.11 21.12 8.22
CA ARG A 22 -15.69 20.75 8.37
C ARG A 22 -15.54 19.43 9.15
N LYS A 23 -16.25 19.27 10.26
CA LYS A 23 -16.27 18.00 11.03
C LYS A 23 -16.77 16.82 10.19
N ARG A 24 -17.77 17.03 9.34
CA ARG A 24 -18.30 15.98 8.44
C ARG A 24 -17.27 15.56 7.38
N ASN A 25 -16.50 16.52 6.86
CA ASN A 25 -15.46 16.28 5.84
C ASN A 25 -14.13 15.76 6.41
N LEU A 26 -13.94 15.76 7.73
CA LEU A 26 -12.78 15.18 8.41
C LEU A 26 -12.89 13.66 8.63
N ARG A 27 -14.04 13.05 8.30
CA ARG A 27 -14.15 11.58 8.31
C ARG A 27 -13.35 11.03 7.13
N ASN A 28 -12.38 10.17 7.40
CA ASN A 28 -11.63 9.43 6.38
C ASN A 28 -12.62 8.81 5.39
N LYS A 29 -12.62 9.32 4.16
CA LYS A 29 -13.33 8.69 3.06
C LYS A 29 -12.48 7.52 2.63
N VAL A 30 -12.80 6.32 3.11
CA VAL A 30 -12.23 5.10 2.54
C VAL A 30 -12.89 4.94 1.18
N SER A 31 -12.15 5.23 0.11
CA SER A 31 -12.59 4.88 -1.24
C SER A 31 -12.51 3.36 -1.33
N ILE A 32 -13.66 2.70 -1.26
CA ILE A 32 -13.79 1.29 -1.60
C ILE A 32 -14.30 1.31 -3.03
N GLU A 33 -13.42 1.41 -4.01
CA GLU A 33 -13.79 1.19 -5.39
C GLU A 33 -14.08 -0.31 -5.58
N PRO A 34 -15.29 -0.69 -6.05
CA PRO A 34 -15.58 -2.07 -6.37
C PRO A 34 -15.20 -2.30 -7.84
N GLY A 35 -13.97 -2.73 -8.09
CA GLY A 35 -13.55 -3.13 -9.42
C GLY A 35 -12.06 -3.35 -9.50
N TRP A 36 -11.64 -4.54 -9.93
CA TRP A 36 -10.24 -4.81 -10.28
C TRP A 36 -9.92 -3.99 -11.53
N ASP A 37 -9.07 -2.98 -11.39
CA ASP A 37 -8.59 -2.06 -12.43
C ASP A 37 -7.49 -2.68 -13.31
N GLY A 38 -7.14 -3.95 -13.05
CA GLY A 38 -6.01 -4.64 -13.67
C GLY A 38 -4.67 -4.33 -12.98
N GLU A 39 -4.65 -3.52 -11.92
CA GLU A 39 -3.45 -3.25 -11.14
C GLU A 39 -3.28 -4.29 -10.02
N LEU A 40 -2.04 -4.76 -9.84
CA LEU A 40 -1.69 -5.64 -8.74
C LEU A 40 -1.61 -4.82 -7.45
N ILE A 41 -2.30 -5.29 -6.42
CA ILE A 41 -2.24 -4.70 -5.08
C ILE A 41 -0.78 -4.67 -4.61
N GLN A 42 -0.24 -3.48 -4.39
CA GLN A 42 1.18 -3.29 -4.08
C GLN A 42 1.51 -3.45 -2.59
N TYR A 43 0.52 -3.32 -1.71
CA TYR A 43 0.76 -3.37 -0.27
C TYR A 43 0.66 -4.81 0.26
N PRO A 44 1.67 -5.30 1.01
CA PRO A 44 1.68 -6.67 1.50
C PRO A 44 0.66 -6.85 2.63
N VAL A 45 -0.07 -7.96 2.58
CA VAL A 45 -1.00 -8.38 3.64
C VAL A 45 -0.27 -9.21 4.69
N GLU A 46 0.63 -10.09 4.26
CA GLU A 46 1.35 -10.99 5.16
C GLU A 46 2.82 -11.19 4.74
N LEU A 47 3.70 -11.25 5.75
CA LEU A 47 5.12 -11.53 5.60
C LEU A 47 5.47 -12.83 6.31
N ILE A 48 5.73 -13.88 5.54
CA ILE A 48 6.19 -15.16 6.06
C ILE A 48 7.71 -15.09 6.24
N ARG A 49 8.17 -15.46 7.45
CA ARG A 49 9.58 -15.44 7.83
C ARG A 49 10.08 -16.85 8.15
N ASP A 50 11.38 -17.06 7.97
CA ASP A 50 12.05 -18.28 8.43
C ASP A 50 12.35 -18.22 9.95
N SER A 51 12.95 -19.30 10.46
CA SER A 51 13.40 -19.42 11.85
C SER A 51 14.43 -18.35 12.25
N ASN A 52 15.17 -17.81 11.28
CA ASN A 52 16.13 -16.72 11.47
C ASN A 52 15.49 -15.34 11.32
N LYS A 53 14.15 -15.26 11.31
CA LYS A 53 13.35 -14.03 11.18
C LYS A 53 13.54 -13.30 9.84
N LYS A 54 14.11 -13.95 8.82
CA LYS A 54 14.25 -13.38 7.47
C LYS A 54 12.98 -13.66 6.65
N VAL A 55 12.51 -12.66 5.90
CA VAL A 55 11.31 -12.79 5.05
C VAL A 55 11.58 -13.77 3.91
N THR A 56 10.79 -14.83 3.79
CA THR A 56 10.90 -15.86 2.74
C THR A 56 9.79 -15.75 1.69
N LYS A 57 8.59 -15.34 2.10
CA LYS A 57 7.45 -15.14 1.20
C LYS A 57 6.63 -13.92 1.62
N ILE A 58 6.16 -13.18 0.64
CA ILE A 58 5.28 -12.03 0.80
C ILE A 58 3.97 -12.37 0.11
N ILE A 59 2.85 -12.17 0.81
CA ILE A 59 1.50 -12.36 0.26
C ILE A 59 0.87 -10.98 0.10
N TYR A 60 0.36 -10.75 -1.10
CA TYR A 60 -0.34 -9.54 -1.49
C TYR A 60 -1.79 -9.89 -1.78
N ALA A 61 -2.70 -9.04 -1.31
CA ALA A 61 -4.14 -9.24 -1.34
C ALA A 61 -4.64 -10.53 -0.63
N THR A 62 -5.95 -10.71 -0.64
CA THR A 62 -6.65 -11.88 -0.08
C THR A 62 -7.76 -12.30 -1.02
N GLY A 63 -8.05 -13.60 -1.12
CA GLY A 63 -9.14 -14.11 -1.96
C GLY A 63 -8.71 -14.31 -3.41
N ALA A 64 -9.54 -13.88 -4.36
CA ALA A 64 -9.34 -14.14 -5.80
C ALA A 64 -8.16 -13.36 -6.40
N ASP A 65 -7.82 -12.20 -5.85
CA ASP A 65 -6.74 -11.34 -6.34
C ASP A 65 -5.40 -11.60 -5.61
N GLN A 66 -5.35 -12.67 -4.82
CA GLN A 66 -4.17 -13.01 -4.03
C GLN A 66 -3.01 -13.40 -4.94
N TRP A 67 -1.88 -12.73 -4.75
CA TRP A 67 -0.62 -13.06 -5.40
C TRP A 67 0.52 -13.05 -4.39
N SER A 68 1.68 -13.61 -4.74
CA SER A 68 2.78 -13.73 -3.79
C SER A 68 4.15 -13.65 -4.42
N GLN A 69 5.13 -13.21 -3.64
CA GLN A 69 6.54 -13.22 -4.01
C GLN A 69 7.33 -14.08 -3.06
N LYS A 70 8.10 -15.02 -3.59
CA LYS A 70 9.04 -15.86 -2.85
C LYS A 70 10.45 -15.33 -3.05
N LEU A 71 11.14 -15.06 -1.94
CA LEU A 71 12.51 -14.53 -1.92
C LEU A 71 13.48 -15.69 -1.66
N ILE A 72 14.26 -16.04 -2.67
CA ILE A 72 15.23 -17.14 -2.62
C ILE A 72 16.62 -16.56 -2.40
N ARG A 73 17.32 -17.07 -1.39
CA ARG A 73 18.65 -16.58 -0.98
C ARG A 73 19.74 -17.57 -1.32
N ASP A 74 20.92 -17.04 -1.58
CA ASP A 74 22.13 -17.81 -1.85
C ASP A 74 22.79 -18.27 -0.53
N GLY A 75 23.90 -19.01 -0.63
CA GLY A 75 24.67 -19.45 0.54
C GLY A 75 25.27 -18.32 1.39
N THR A 76 25.33 -17.09 0.87
CA THR A 76 25.76 -15.90 1.63
C THR A 76 24.60 -15.22 2.36
N GLY A 77 23.37 -15.65 2.11
CA GLY A 77 22.15 -15.09 2.69
C GLY A 77 21.61 -13.84 1.98
N LYS A 78 22.09 -13.52 0.77
CA LYS A 78 21.55 -12.45 -0.09
C LYS A 78 20.52 -13.02 -1.07
N ILE A 79 19.53 -12.22 -1.50
CA ILE A 79 18.40 -12.69 -2.33
C ILE A 79 18.82 -12.81 -3.80
N TYR A 80 19.17 -13.98 -4.33
CA TYR A 80 19.60 -14.10 -5.73
C TYR A 80 18.43 -14.30 -6.70
N GLN A 81 17.24 -14.69 -6.23
CA GLN A 81 16.10 -14.94 -7.10
C GLN A 81 14.79 -14.57 -6.40
N VAL A 82 13.88 -13.97 -7.16
CA VAL A 82 12.53 -13.63 -6.73
C VAL A 82 11.56 -14.34 -7.65
N LYS A 83 10.71 -15.19 -7.09
CA LYS A 83 9.65 -15.87 -7.84
C LYS A 83 8.31 -15.23 -7.50
N THR A 84 7.68 -14.61 -8.47
CA THR A 84 6.32 -14.07 -8.37
C THR A 84 5.32 -15.14 -8.80
N THR A 85 4.20 -15.25 -8.09
CA THR A 85 3.07 -16.10 -8.45
C THR A 85 1.84 -15.22 -8.45
N PHE A 86 1.27 -15.03 -9.64
CA PHE A 86 0.12 -14.17 -9.89
C PHE A 86 -1.20 -14.86 -9.54
N PRO A 87 -2.32 -14.13 -9.48
CA PRO A 87 -3.62 -14.70 -9.11
C PRO A 87 -4.10 -15.78 -10.09
N ASP A 88 -3.72 -15.67 -11.38
CA ASP A 88 -4.01 -16.64 -12.43
C ASP A 88 -3.13 -17.90 -12.37
N SER A 89 -2.33 -18.04 -11.32
CA SER A 89 -1.33 -19.10 -11.13
C SER A 89 -0.15 -19.05 -12.09
N SER A 90 -0.04 -18.05 -12.95
CA SER A 90 1.17 -17.81 -13.74
C SER A 90 2.32 -17.42 -12.81
N THR A 91 3.55 -17.70 -13.24
CA THR A 91 4.73 -17.42 -12.43
C THR A 91 5.80 -16.74 -13.25
N GLU A 92 6.35 -15.67 -12.69
CA GLU A 92 7.53 -15.01 -13.22
C GLU A 92 8.70 -15.22 -12.27
N THR A 93 9.88 -15.41 -12.84
CA THR A 93 11.10 -15.55 -12.08
C THR A 93 12.08 -14.47 -12.49
N ILE A 94 12.56 -13.73 -11.50
CA ILE A 94 13.57 -12.70 -11.68
C ILE A 94 14.84 -13.14 -10.95
N GLN A 95 15.93 -13.23 -11.69
CA GLN A 95 17.26 -13.45 -11.15
C GLN A 95 17.97 -12.10 -10.90
N ILE A 96 18.56 -11.97 -9.72
CA ILE A 96 19.28 -10.79 -9.27
C ILE A 96 20.77 -11.11 -9.22
N ASN A 97 21.53 -10.58 -10.17
CA ASN A 97 22.98 -10.71 -10.18
C ASN A 97 23.58 -9.52 -9.43
N ARG A 98 24.37 -9.81 -8.39
CA ARG A 98 25.06 -8.78 -7.59
C ARG A 98 26.54 -8.79 -7.89
N PHE A 99 27.12 -7.60 -7.92
CA PHE A 99 28.56 -7.42 -7.78
C PHE A 99 28.79 -6.82 -6.39
N ASP A 100 29.33 -7.65 -5.49
CA ASP A 100 29.49 -7.34 -4.07
C ASP A 100 28.15 -6.99 -3.36
N ASN A 101 27.95 -5.72 -2.99
CA ASN A 101 26.77 -5.22 -2.29
C ASN A 101 25.76 -4.51 -3.21
N VAL A 102 26.09 -4.35 -4.48
CA VAL A 102 25.27 -3.63 -5.46
C VAL A 102 24.57 -4.62 -6.38
N VAL A 103 23.29 -4.36 -6.66
CA VAL A 103 22.55 -5.08 -7.71
C VAL A 103 23.06 -4.58 -9.06
N ASN A 104 23.65 -5.47 -9.84
CA ASN A 104 24.27 -5.12 -11.12
C ASN A 104 23.29 -5.33 -12.27
N THR A 105 22.68 -6.52 -12.34
CA THR A 105 21.71 -6.85 -13.38
C THR A 105 20.53 -7.64 -12.81
N ILE A 106 19.37 -7.41 -13.43
CA ILE A 106 18.12 -8.11 -13.17
C ILE A 106 17.74 -8.80 -14.48
N THR A 107 17.53 -10.12 -14.44
CA THR A 107 17.24 -10.93 -15.63
C THR A 107 15.97 -11.73 -15.39
N GLU A 108 15.01 -11.64 -16.31
CA GLU A 108 13.82 -12.50 -16.34
C GLU A 108 14.21 -13.89 -16.86
N VAL A 109 13.73 -14.93 -16.19
CA VAL A 109 14.05 -16.35 -16.45
C VAL A 109 12.80 -17.13 -16.78
#